data_AF-A0A6A5AS87-F1
#
_entry.id   AF-A0A6A5AS87-F1
#
_cell.length_a   1.000
_cell.length_b   1.000
_cell.length_c   1.000
_cell.angle_alpha   90.00
_cell.angle_beta   90.00
_cell.angle_gamma   90.00
#
_symmetry.space_group_name_H-M   'P 1'
#
loop_
_entity.id
_entity.type
_entity.pdbx_description
1 polymer ?
#
loop_
_entity_poly.entity_id
_entity_poly.type
_entity_poly.pdbx_seq_one_letter_code
_entity_poly.pdbx_strand_id
1 'polypeptide(L)'
;MQPAKDNSMVEGATSSQLDIIRLSLLNNVQGVQLSGVPGTILSHGPYSVPLIVGSDSVPIVVASTYLTSENNSGRICAFSHNGFIVGTKGTDLGNLLLNCAQWVTHYKSSNVLFMVHGVNSNDASNLYGTLPGFSLFKNTTNAFDSNIRPLEVVDLLILNLNNVGQVSSEMFQMMDNYLKRGGGIIVGVTSWAHSLSSPLYNFPGNVFFTKTGISFSNNYASSPYVNANSVVQYNPYFKLDAILQSNTIPSSFSEVKQIATTLDRIRFTLIPPVVMAEQNVEMFSKTLAVYNAKCTGLSLVTYPISTIDKKFCVFLAKVLNSINTLPLSNNPEIQAGEIFPGLPQGNVNSRNTKSTTVTIQISSTRRRWQCTGYYALPGANITITVSSPNSVEYILIGSHTDNLENLDEWNRWPSISSQYYISSGNSTSWFIAFNGGTIFVSLKTIPVTDLSVTISGQIVKTPFWRFDKHTNADWINTIRNEPGPWIEVETEHVSINVQSTPFCEKYNRY
;
A
#
# COMPACT_ATOMS: atom_id res chain seq x y z
N MET A 1 19.67 -0.77 38.15
CA MET A 1 20.63 -0.90 37.03
C MET A 1 20.18 0.03 35.93
N GLN A 2 20.99 1.01 35.57
CA GLN A 2 20.71 1.92 34.46
C GLN A 2 20.85 1.10 33.16
N PRO A 3 19.84 1.04 32.27
CA PRO A 3 20.01 0.34 30.99
C PRO A 3 21.16 0.99 30.21
N ALA A 4 21.98 0.17 29.55
CA ALA A 4 23.12 0.63 28.78
C ALA A 4 22.70 1.73 27.79
N LYS A 5 23.42 2.86 27.78
CA LYS A 5 23.13 4.04 26.96
C LYS A 5 23.43 3.85 25.46
N ASP A 6 23.92 2.68 25.06
CA ASP A 6 24.24 2.42 23.65
C ASP A 6 23.03 1.83 22.91
N ASN A 7 22.02 2.68 22.72
CA ASN A 7 20.88 2.44 21.82
C ASN A 7 21.17 3.01 20.42
N SER A 8 22.43 3.04 20.00
CA SER A 8 22.80 3.40 18.62
C SER A 8 22.42 2.23 17.70
N MET A 9 21.70 2.54 16.62
CA MET A 9 21.29 1.52 15.64
C MET A 9 22.29 1.59 14.49
N VAL A 10 22.87 0.44 14.17
CA VAL A 10 23.79 0.25 13.05
C VAL A 10 23.09 -0.67 12.03
N GLU A 11 23.51 -0.60 10.78
CA GLU A 11 23.05 -1.50 9.73
C GLU A 11 23.10 -2.98 10.19
N GLY A 12 22.00 -3.71 10.02
CA GLY A 12 21.90 -5.12 10.42
C GLY A 12 21.46 -5.36 11.88
N ALA A 13 20.78 -4.39 12.51
CA ALA A 13 20.24 -4.56 13.87
C ALA A 13 19.34 -5.81 14.00
N THR A 14 19.60 -6.60 15.03
CA THR A 14 18.84 -7.81 15.35
C THR A 14 17.51 -7.47 16.01
N SER A 15 16.52 -8.36 15.90
CA SER A 15 15.25 -8.23 16.63
C SER A 15 15.44 -8.09 18.14
N SER A 16 16.46 -8.75 18.71
CA SER A 16 16.84 -8.62 20.13
C SER A 16 17.28 -7.19 20.50
N GLN A 17 18.05 -6.50 19.63
CA GLN A 17 18.43 -5.11 19.86
C GLN A 17 17.21 -4.17 19.82
N LEU A 18 16.26 -4.44 18.92
CA LEU A 18 15.01 -3.68 18.85
C LEU A 18 14.11 -3.91 20.07
N ASP A 19 14.10 -5.12 20.62
CA ASP A 19 13.40 -5.40 21.87
C ASP A 19 14.01 -4.63 23.06
N ILE A 20 15.33 -4.41 23.10
CA ILE A 20 15.96 -3.53 24.11
C ILE A 20 15.44 -2.09 23.96
N ILE A 21 15.36 -1.58 22.73
CA ILE A 21 14.80 -0.25 22.45
C ILE A 21 13.32 -0.19 22.90
N ARG A 22 12.52 -1.21 22.55
CA ARG A 22 11.11 -1.31 22.95
C ARG A 22 10.96 -1.24 24.47
N LEU A 23 11.72 -2.04 25.21
CA LEU A 23 11.67 -2.07 26.67
C LEU A 23 12.14 -0.74 27.27
N SER A 24 13.15 -0.09 26.69
CA SER A 24 13.60 1.23 27.13
C SER A 24 12.53 2.30 26.92
N LEU A 25 11.80 2.26 25.80
CA LEU A 25 10.75 3.23 25.48
C LEU A 25 9.49 3.00 26.33
N LEU A 26 9.21 1.75 26.70
CA LEU A 26 8.08 1.35 27.55
C LEU A 26 8.41 1.38 29.05
N ASN A 27 9.58 1.91 29.44
CA ASN A 27 9.95 2.00 30.84
C ASN A 27 8.96 2.88 31.62
N ASN A 28 8.36 2.33 32.69
CA ASN A 28 7.27 2.94 33.46
C ASN A 28 6.01 3.25 32.64
N VAL A 29 5.69 2.39 31.67
CA VAL A 29 4.48 2.42 30.85
C VAL A 29 3.85 1.03 30.89
N GLN A 30 2.58 0.88 31.25
CA GLN A 30 1.87 -0.40 31.23
C GLN A 30 0.89 -0.50 30.05
N GLY A 31 0.40 0.65 29.59
CA GLY A 31 -0.41 0.81 28.39
C GLY A 31 -0.70 2.28 28.19
N VAL A 32 -1.60 2.63 27.28
CA VAL A 32 -2.05 4.04 27.14
C VAL A 32 -3.56 4.09 27.15
N GLN A 33 -4.08 5.18 27.71
CA GLN A 33 -5.51 5.48 27.67
C GLN A 33 -5.76 6.67 26.75
N LEU A 34 -6.87 6.63 26.03
CA LEU A 34 -7.30 7.70 25.15
C LEU A 34 -8.82 7.80 25.16
N SER A 35 -9.31 9.04 25.24
CA SER A 35 -10.68 9.37 24.85
C SER A 35 -10.69 9.61 23.34
N GLY A 36 -10.97 8.56 22.55
CA GLY A 36 -10.93 8.60 21.09
C GLY A 36 -10.59 7.24 20.46
N VAL A 37 -10.71 7.17 19.13
CA VAL A 37 -10.42 5.95 18.35
C VAL A 37 -9.14 6.17 17.54
N PRO A 38 -8.01 5.57 17.94
CA PRO A 38 -6.78 5.64 17.19
C PRO A 38 -6.88 4.83 15.89
N GLY A 39 -6.13 5.27 14.88
CA GLY A 39 -5.89 4.49 13.68
C GLY A 39 -4.89 3.36 13.91
N THR A 40 -4.41 2.73 12.84
CA THR A 40 -3.34 1.73 12.91
C THR A 40 -2.09 2.17 12.17
N ILE A 41 -0.93 1.75 12.68
CA ILE A 41 0.38 1.93 12.04
C ILE A 41 0.88 0.56 11.58
N LEU A 42 1.26 0.47 10.31
CA LEU A 42 1.96 -0.66 9.72
C LEU A 42 3.44 -0.50 10.06
N SER A 43 3.95 -1.33 10.97
CA SER A 43 5.39 -1.47 11.24
C SER A 43 5.96 -2.44 10.22
N HIS A 44 6.88 -2.03 9.34
CA HIS A 44 7.36 -2.89 8.24
C HIS A 44 8.85 -2.77 7.88
N GLY A 45 9.55 -1.75 8.38
CA GLY A 45 11.01 -1.66 8.20
C GLY A 45 11.78 -2.45 9.25
N PRO A 46 13.03 -2.84 8.97
CA PRO A 46 13.89 -3.56 9.93
C PRO A 46 14.19 -2.75 11.20
N TYR A 47 14.02 -1.43 11.17
CA TYR A 47 14.29 -0.55 12.31
C TYR A 47 13.04 -0.05 13.00
N SER A 48 11.87 -0.59 12.62
CA SER A 48 10.58 -0.25 13.21
C SER A 48 10.27 -1.13 14.42
N VAL A 49 9.86 -0.48 15.50
CA VAL A 49 9.71 -1.01 16.86
C VAL A 49 8.28 -0.74 17.34
N PRO A 50 7.36 -1.70 17.20
CA PRO A 50 6.03 -1.61 17.78
C PRO A 50 6.10 -1.44 19.30
N LEU A 51 5.41 -0.42 19.84
CA LEU A 51 5.42 -0.11 21.28
C LEU A 51 4.10 -0.42 21.96
N ILE A 52 2.98 0.01 21.35
CA ILE A 52 1.63 -0.18 21.87
C ILE A 52 0.76 -0.78 20.77
N VAL A 53 -0.06 -1.76 21.14
CA VAL A 53 -1.02 -2.45 20.27
C VAL A 53 -2.44 -2.37 20.82
N GLY A 54 -3.43 -2.42 19.92
CA GLY A 54 -4.83 -2.63 20.29
C GLY A 54 -5.15 -4.10 20.59
N SER A 55 -6.35 -4.37 21.08
CA SER A 55 -6.85 -5.73 21.38
C SER A 55 -6.94 -6.63 20.14
N ASP A 56 -7.03 -6.01 18.97
CA ASP A 56 -6.98 -6.61 17.64
C ASP A 56 -5.53 -6.88 17.16
N SER A 57 -4.53 -6.75 18.03
CA SER A 57 -3.12 -7.04 17.74
C SER A 57 -2.50 -6.15 16.65
N VAL A 58 -3.04 -4.95 16.45
CA VAL A 58 -2.51 -3.96 15.50
C VAL A 58 -1.73 -2.86 16.22
N PRO A 59 -0.54 -2.46 15.75
CA PRO A 59 0.21 -1.36 16.34
C PRO A 59 -0.51 -0.02 16.23
N ILE A 60 -0.48 0.75 17.31
CA ILE A 60 -0.98 2.12 17.38
C ILE A 60 0.10 3.13 17.78
N VAL A 61 1.19 2.66 18.39
CA VAL A 61 2.41 3.43 18.61
C VAL A 61 3.59 2.63 18.11
N VAL A 62 4.39 3.22 17.22
CA VAL A 62 5.57 2.58 16.62
C VAL A 62 6.71 3.58 16.63
N ALA A 63 7.86 3.17 17.15
CA ALA A 63 9.10 3.89 16.97
C ALA A 63 9.83 3.40 15.72
N SER A 64 10.62 4.24 15.06
CA SER A 64 11.49 3.79 13.97
C SER A 64 12.74 4.65 13.84
N THR A 65 13.79 4.04 13.30
CA THR A 65 15.04 4.74 12.95
C THR A 65 15.15 4.83 11.43
N TYR A 66 15.35 6.04 10.92
CA TYR A 66 15.70 6.28 9.51
C TYR A 66 17.21 6.17 9.35
N LEU A 67 17.69 4.98 9.02
CA LEU A 67 19.11 4.80 8.75
C LEU A 67 19.53 5.53 7.49
N THR A 68 20.69 6.16 7.58
CA THR A 68 21.41 6.81 6.49
C THR A 68 22.83 6.28 6.48
N SER A 69 23.50 6.36 5.33
CA SER A 69 24.90 5.92 5.17
C SER A 69 25.89 6.75 6.01
N GLU A 70 25.47 7.94 6.41
CA GLU A 70 26.17 8.79 7.36
C GLU A 70 25.59 8.47 8.73
N ASN A 71 26.40 8.12 9.74
CA ASN A 71 25.97 7.65 11.08
C ASN A 71 24.98 8.58 11.89
N ASN A 72 24.37 9.57 11.24
CA ASN A 72 23.36 10.49 11.75
C ASN A 72 21.95 10.03 11.32
N SER A 73 21.39 9.05 12.02
CA SER A 73 20.08 8.49 11.68
C SER A 73 18.96 9.18 12.45
N GLY A 74 18.02 9.81 11.74
CA GLY A 74 16.82 10.40 12.33
C GLY A 74 15.94 9.34 13.01
N ARG A 75 15.17 9.77 14.00
CA ARG A 75 14.35 8.86 14.82
C ARG A 75 12.94 9.39 14.97
N ILE A 76 11.97 8.49 14.95
CA ILE A 76 10.55 8.82 14.97
C ILE A 76 9.84 7.99 16.02
N CYS A 77 8.99 8.60 16.85
CA CYS A 77 7.91 7.92 17.54
C CYS A 77 6.58 8.38 16.95
N ALA A 78 5.85 7.46 16.32
CA ALA A 78 4.56 7.73 15.70
C ALA A 78 3.41 7.19 16.54
N PHE A 79 2.38 8.02 16.68
CA PHE A 79 1.16 7.75 17.43
C PHE A 79 -0.05 7.90 16.51
N SER A 80 -0.91 6.88 16.43
CA SER A 80 -2.05 6.86 15.51
C SER A 80 -3.29 7.61 16.01
N HIS A 81 -3.10 8.57 16.92
CA HIS A 81 -4.11 9.58 17.22
C HIS A 81 -3.43 10.89 17.64
N ASN A 82 -3.94 12.03 17.18
CA ASN A 82 -3.38 13.34 17.57
C ASN A 82 -3.59 13.65 19.07
N GLY A 83 -4.54 13.00 19.73
CA GLY A 83 -4.72 13.09 21.18
C GLY A 83 -3.59 12.43 22.00
N PHE A 84 -2.72 11.62 21.38
CA PHE A 84 -1.61 10.99 22.07
C PHE A 84 -0.35 11.86 22.21
N ILE A 85 -0.23 12.95 21.45
CA ILE A 85 0.99 13.78 21.49
C ILE A 85 0.92 14.91 22.53
N VAL A 86 -0.13 14.90 23.35
CA VAL A 86 -0.30 15.72 24.54
C VAL A 86 -0.51 14.78 25.72
N GLY A 87 0.23 14.99 26.82
CA GLY A 87 0.16 14.12 27.99
C GLY A 87 0.64 14.81 29.25
N THR A 88 0.44 14.15 30.39
CA THR A 88 0.83 14.67 31.71
C THR A 88 1.96 13.82 32.28
N LYS A 89 3.04 14.47 32.74
CA LYS A 89 4.17 13.79 33.37
C LYS A 89 3.71 12.89 34.53
N GLY A 90 4.26 11.68 34.60
CA GLY A 90 3.91 10.69 35.62
C GLY A 90 2.72 9.79 35.24
N THR A 91 1.98 10.11 34.17
CA THR A 91 1.04 9.17 33.54
C THR A 91 1.78 8.26 32.56
N ASP A 92 1.23 7.10 32.23
CA ASP A 92 1.84 6.19 31.25
C ASP A 92 2.07 6.86 29.88
N LEU A 93 1.10 7.62 29.37
CA LEU A 93 1.26 8.37 28.11
C LEU A 93 2.35 9.44 28.23
N GLY A 94 2.37 10.20 29.33
CA GLY A 94 3.41 11.20 29.57
C GLY A 94 4.81 10.59 29.67
N ASN A 95 4.95 9.46 30.38
CA ASN A 95 6.21 8.73 30.48
C ASN A 95 6.65 8.22 29.10
N LEU A 96 5.74 7.66 28.31
CA LEU A 96 6.03 7.21 26.95
C LEU A 96 6.51 8.36 26.04
N LEU A 97 5.82 9.51 26.07
CA LEU A 97 6.22 10.69 25.30
C LEU A 97 7.60 11.23 25.72
N LEU A 98 7.90 11.24 27.02
CA LEU A 98 9.21 11.67 27.53
C LEU A 98 10.33 10.69 27.17
N ASN A 99 10.08 9.38 27.28
CA ASN A 99 11.01 8.33 26.85
C ASN A 99 11.29 8.46 25.34
N CYS A 100 10.25 8.66 24.53
CA CYS A 100 10.36 8.94 23.11
C CYS A 100 11.18 10.21 22.85
N ALA A 101 10.90 11.33 23.53
CA ALA A 101 11.61 12.59 23.33
C ALA A 101 13.10 12.46 23.60
N GLN A 102 13.48 11.74 24.66
CA GLN A 102 14.88 11.42 24.95
C GLN A 102 15.49 10.52 23.87
N TRP A 103 14.80 9.44 23.48
CA TRP A 103 15.33 8.49 22.49
C TRP A 103 15.49 9.12 21.10
N VAL A 104 14.50 9.87 20.62
CA VAL A 104 14.56 10.50 19.28
C VAL A 104 15.59 11.61 19.20
N THR A 105 15.95 12.22 20.32
CA THR A 105 17.02 13.23 20.42
C THR A 105 18.37 12.62 20.78
N HIS A 106 18.53 11.30 20.65
CA HIS A 106 19.78 10.58 20.96
C HIS A 106 20.26 10.79 22.40
N TYR A 107 19.33 10.97 23.33
CA TYR A 107 19.58 11.22 24.75
C TYR A 107 20.47 12.45 25.02
N LYS A 108 20.45 13.44 24.12
CA LYS A 108 21.09 14.74 24.36
C LYS A 108 20.59 15.32 25.69
N SER A 109 21.52 15.75 26.53
CA SER A 109 21.24 16.22 27.90
C SER A 109 21.32 17.74 28.08
N SER A 110 21.65 18.49 27.03
CA SER A 110 21.81 19.94 27.06
C SER A 110 21.56 20.55 25.68
N ASN A 111 21.06 21.79 25.65
CA ASN A 111 20.85 22.58 24.44
C ASN A 111 19.96 21.91 23.40
N VAL A 112 18.94 21.16 23.84
CA VAL A 112 17.96 20.55 22.95
C VAL A 112 16.88 21.57 22.61
N LEU A 113 16.77 21.95 21.35
CA LEU A 113 15.70 22.81 20.86
C LEU A 113 14.56 21.95 20.33
N PHE A 114 13.38 22.06 20.93
CA PHE A 114 12.18 21.42 20.39
C PHE A 114 11.22 22.45 19.82
N MET A 115 10.48 22.09 18.78
CA MET A 115 9.39 22.90 18.23
C MET A 115 8.09 22.11 18.13
N VAL A 116 7.01 22.84 17.93
CA VAL A 116 5.67 22.28 17.70
C VAL A 116 5.14 22.71 16.34
N HIS A 117 4.37 21.85 15.68
CA HIS A 117 3.54 22.17 14.53
C HIS A 117 2.14 21.59 14.73
N GLY A 118 1.11 22.44 14.78
CA GLY A 118 -0.27 22.03 15.02
C GLY A 118 -0.55 21.50 16.45
N VAL A 119 0.32 21.84 17.41
CA VAL A 119 0.20 21.48 18.83
C VAL A 119 0.28 22.76 19.66
N ASN A 120 -0.45 22.82 20.78
CA ASN A 120 -0.37 23.94 21.70
C ASN A 120 1.03 24.01 22.35
N SER A 121 1.70 25.15 22.20
CA SER A 121 3.06 25.36 22.70
C SER A 121 3.18 25.27 24.22
N ASN A 122 2.13 25.65 24.97
CA ASN A 122 2.12 25.58 26.44
C ASN A 122 2.03 24.13 26.89
N ASP A 123 1.14 23.34 26.31
CA ASP A 123 1.00 21.92 26.62
C ASP A 123 2.31 21.16 26.34
N ALA A 124 2.91 21.42 25.18
CA ALA A 124 4.21 20.86 24.84
C ALA A 124 5.32 21.31 25.82
N SER A 125 5.35 22.59 26.20
CA SER A 125 6.33 23.10 27.16
C SER A 125 6.16 22.50 28.56
N ASN A 126 4.92 22.31 29.00
CA ASN A 126 4.59 21.73 30.30
C ASN A 126 5.00 20.25 30.43
N LEU A 127 5.18 19.55 29.30
CA LEU A 127 5.67 18.17 29.28
C LEU A 127 7.15 18.09 28.89
N TYR A 128 7.49 18.43 27.64
CA TYR A 128 8.83 18.26 27.09
C TYR A 128 9.84 19.23 27.69
N GLY A 129 9.41 20.44 28.07
CA GLY A 129 10.26 21.40 28.79
C GLY A 129 10.64 20.96 30.21
N THR A 130 10.05 19.87 30.73
CA THR A 130 10.48 19.28 32.01
C THR A 130 11.71 18.39 31.89
N LEU A 131 12.15 18.07 30.66
CA LEU A 131 13.40 17.37 30.42
C LEU A 131 14.60 18.32 30.58
N PRO A 132 15.66 17.91 31.31
CA PRO A 132 16.85 18.75 31.45
C PRO A 132 17.45 19.14 30.10
N GLY A 133 17.70 20.43 29.91
CA GLY A 133 18.31 20.96 28.69
C GLY A 133 17.37 21.15 27.50
N PHE A 134 16.08 20.83 27.63
CA PHE A 134 15.09 21.04 26.57
C PHE A 134 14.50 22.45 26.66
N SER A 135 14.39 23.13 25.52
CA SER A 135 13.77 24.45 25.44
C SER A 135 12.98 24.63 24.15
N LEU A 136 11.86 25.36 24.24
CA LEU A 136 10.97 25.59 23.10
C LEU A 136 11.59 26.61 22.14
N PHE A 137 11.68 26.24 20.87
CA PHE A 137 11.95 27.14 19.76
C PHE A 137 10.70 27.99 19.45
N LYS A 138 10.81 29.32 19.55
CA LYS A 138 9.66 30.23 19.53
C LYS A 138 9.50 31.05 18.26
N ASN A 139 10.43 30.98 17.31
CA ASN A 139 10.43 31.89 16.15
C ASN A 139 9.27 31.61 15.19
N THR A 140 8.82 30.35 15.10
CA THR A 140 7.65 29.96 14.31
C THR A 140 7.04 28.68 14.87
N THR A 141 5.75 28.47 14.63
CA THR A 141 5.03 27.21 14.89
C THR A 141 4.79 26.42 13.60
N ASN A 142 5.31 26.88 12.46
CA ASN A 142 5.25 26.17 11.20
C ASN A 142 6.59 25.49 10.90
N ALA A 143 6.67 24.17 11.12
CA ALA A 143 7.82 23.34 10.72
C ALA A 143 8.25 23.52 9.25
N PHE A 144 7.33 23.88 8.35
CA PHE A 144 7.60 24.02 6.92
C PHE A 144 7.69 25.49 6.48
N ASP A 145 8.07 26.39 7.39
CA ASP A 145 8.35 27.79 7.07
C ASP A 145 9.64 27.89 6.25
N SER A 146 9.53 28.28 4.98
CA SER A 146 10.65 28.35 4.04
C SER A 146 11.60 29.53 4.30
N ASN A 147 11.17 30.56 5.04
CA ASN A 147 12.01 31.70 5.41
C ASN A 147 12.80 31.42 6.69
N ILE A 148 12.13 30.84 7.69
CA ILE A 148 12.75 30.57 9.01
C ILE A 148 13.53 29.25 9.01
N ARG A 149 13.11 28.27 8.20
CA ARG A 149 13.72 26.94 8.07
C ARG A 149 14.01 26.28 9.42
N PRO A 150 13.01 26.16 10.31
CA PRO A 150 13.24 25.70 11.68
C PRO A 150 13.78 24.27 11.75
N LEU A 151 13.44 23.42 10.77
CA LEU A 151 13.95 22.04 10.68
C LEU A 151 15.46 21.95 10.38
N GLU A 152 16.14 23.05 10.08
CA GLU A 152 17.60 23.07 9.99
C GLU A 152 18.27 23.25 11.36
N VAL A 153 17.55 23.75 12.37
CA VAL A 153 18.11 24.15 13.66
C VAL A 153 17.58 23.34 14.85
N VAL A 154 16.32 22.92 14.84
CA VAL A 154 15.72 22.21 15.99
C VAL A 154 16.21 20.77 16.11
N ASP A 155 16.24 20.21 17.31
CA ASP A 155 16.57 18.80 17.54
C ASP A 155 15.33 17.90 17.54
N LEU A 156 14.18 18.44 17.97
CA LEU A 156 12.93 17.70 18.14
C LEU A 156 11.74 18.44 17.52
N LEU A 157 11.01 17.77 16.64
CA LEU A 157 9.72 18.20 16.13
C LEU A 157 8.58 17.41 16.79
N ILE A 158 7.66 18.11 17.47
CA ILE A 158 6.36 17.57 17.87
C ILE A 158 5.33 17.94 16.81
N LEU A 159 4.89 16.95 16.04
CA LEU A 159 4.08 17.15 14.84
C LEU A 159 2.66 16.60 15.03
N ASN A 160 1.67 17.49 15.02
CA ASN A 160 0.30 17.09 14.72
C ASN A 160 0.12 17.04 13.20
N LEU A 161 0.15 15.83 12.66
CA LEU A 161 0.13 15.62 11.22
C LEU A 161 -1.25 15.90 10.61
N ASN A 162 -2.32 15.97 11.42
CA ASN A 162 -3.65 16.43 10.96
C ASN A 162 -3.63 17.90 10.50
N ASN A 163 -2.62 18.68 10.92
CA ASN A 163 -2.44 20.07 10.52
C ASN A 163 -1.50 20.24 9.32
N VAL A 164 -1.01 19.13 8.75
CA VAL A 164 -0.24 19.14 7.52
C VAL A 164 -1.19 18.92 6.35
N GLY A 165 -1.27 19.91 5.46
CA GLY A 165 -2.02 19.81 4.21
C GLY A 165 -1.32 18.91 3.18
N GLN A 166 -1.59 19.13 1.90
CA GLN A 166 -0.88 18.42 0.83
C GLN A 166 0.62 18.70 0.91
N VAL A 167 1.44 17.64 0.85
CA VAL A 167 2.90 17.75 0.92
C VAL A 167 3.45 18.25 -0.42
N SER A 168 4.12 19.39 -0.41
CA SER A 168 4.88 19.88 -1.57
C SER A 168 6.26 19.21 -1.64
N SER A 169 6.92 19.29 -2.80
CA SER A 169 8.30 18.81 -2.97
C SER A 169 9.28 19.49 -2.01
N GLU A 170 9.08 20.77 -1.71
CA GLU A 170 9.91 21.52 -0.75
C GLU A 170 9.71 20.97 0.68
N MET A 171 8.45 20.76 1.11
CA MET A 171 8.15 20.17 2.41
C MET A 171 8.76 18.78 2.56
N PHE A 172 8.69 17.97 1.51
CA PHE A 172 9.34 16.65 1.47
C PHE A 172 10.85 16.77 1.65
N GLN A 173 11.52 17.66 0.92
CA GLN A 173 12.95 17.89 1.05
C GLN A 173 13.36 18.40 2.43
N MET A 174 12.59 19.31 3.03
CA MET A 174 12.83 19.79 4.40
C MET A 174 12.78 18.65 5.41
N MET A 175 11.77 17.78 5.30
CA MET A 175 11.61 16.62 6.19
C MET A 175 12.70 15.56 5.97
N ASP A 176 13.01 15.25 4.72
CA ASP A 176 14.06 14.27 4.38
C ASP A 176 15.43 14.74 4.88
N ASN A 177 15.79 16.01 4.66
CA ASN A 177 17.03 16.59 5.20
C ASN A 177 17.06 16.58 6.73
N TYR A 178 15.93 16.87 7.38
CA TYR A 178 15.81 16.82 8.83
C TYR A 178 16.08 15.41 9.39
N LEU A 179 15.49 14.38 8.78
CA LEU A 179 15.74 12.99 9.16
C LEU A 179 17.19 12.56 8.85
N LYS A 180 17.74 12.96 7.68
CA LYS A 180 19.12 12.63 7.28
C LYS A 180 20.19 13.20 8.19
N ARG A 181 19.93 14.32 8.85
CA ARG A 181 20.86 14.95 9.81
C ARG A 181 20.68 14.47 11.26
N GLY A 182 19.84 13.46 11.51
CA GLY A 182 19.59 12.94 12.86
C GLY A 182 18.48 13.66 13.63
N GLY A 183 17.54 14.31 12.93
CA GLY A 183 16.39 14.96 13.57
C GLY A 183 15.44 13.97 14.26
N GLY A 184 14.90 14.37 15.41
CA GLY A 184 13.94 13.59 16.19
C GLY A 184 12.49 14.03 15.96
N ILE A 185 11.57 13.09 15.76
CA ILE A 185 10.15 13.37 15.54
C ILE A 185 9.29 12.62 16.55
N ILE A 186 8.35 13.34 17.17
CA ILE A 186 7.16 12.73 17.78
C ILE A 186 5.97 13.18 16.95
N VAL A 187 5.27 12.24 16.33
CA VAL A 187 4.16 12.54 15.41
C VAL A 187 2.86 11.91 15.89
N GLY A 188 1.77 12.67 15.87
CA GLY A 188 0.43 12.23 16.20
C GLY A 188 -0.53 12.49 15.05
N VAL A 189 -1.39 11.53 14.71
CA VAL A 189 -2.31 11.67 13.57
C VAL A 189 -3.53 10.78 13.66
N THR A 190 -4.64 11.19 13.07
CA THR A 190 -5.87 10.39 12.98
C THR A 190 -6.11 9.97 11.53
N SER A 191 -5.31 9.00 11.06
CA SER A 191 -5.16 8.67 9.62
C SER A 191 -6.43 8.14 8.95
N TRP A 192 -7.28 7.41 9.66
CA TRP A 192 -8.53 6.87 9.12
C TRP A 192 -9.47 7.96 8.58
N ALA A 193 -9.47 9.15 9.20
CA ALA A 193 -10.30 10.27 8.78
C ALA A 193 -9.83 10.85 7.42
N HIS A 194 -8.54 10.75 7.12
CA HIS A 194 -7.98 11.25 5.85
C HIS A 194 -8.40 10.40 4.64
N SER A 195 -8.56 9.08 4.84
CA SER A 195 -8.94 8.17 3.76
C SER A 195 -10.34 8.44 3.17
N LEU A 196 -11.17 9.22 3.89
CA LEU A 196 -12.48 9.66 3.42
C LEU A 196 -12.40 10.67 2.27
N SER A 197 -11.27 11.36 2.12
CA SER A 197 -11.11 12.45 1.15
C SER A 197 -9.95 12.27 0.18
N SER A 198 -8.99 11.38 0.45
CA SER A 198 -7.80 11.20 -0.39
C SER A 198 -7.22 9.78 -0.27
N PRO A 199 -6.59 9.24 -1.34
CA PRO A 199 -5.86 7.97 -1.28
C PRO A 199 -4.73 7.97 -0.24
N LEU A 200 -4.45 6.80 0.36
CA LEU A 200 -3.46 6.65 1.42
C LEU A 200 -2.03 7.02 1.01
N TYR A 201 -1.64 6.85 -0.25
CA TYR A 201 -0.31 7.22 -0.74
C TYR A 201 -0.08 8.74 -0.81
N ASN A 202 -1.15 9.55 -0.81
CA ASN A 202 -1.07 11.02 -0.75
C ASN A 202 -1.12 11.55 0.69
N PHE A 203 -1.37 10.67 1.67
CA PHE A 203 -1.41 11.06 3.07
C PHE A 203 -0.04 11.57 3.53
N PRO A 204 0.07 12.76 4.16
CA PRO A 204 1.36 13.34 4.51
C PRO A 204 2.28 12.42 5.31
N GLY A 205 1.72 11.62 6.23
CA GLY A 205 2.49 10.65 6.99
C GLY A 205 3.09 9.54 6.14
N ASN A 206 2.40 9.09 5.10
CA ASN A 206 2.90 8.07 4.19
C ASN A 206 3.90 8.65 3.18
N VAL A 207 3.73 9.91 2.79
CA VAL A 207 4.71 10.63 1.94
C VAL A 207 6.03 10.82 2.70
N PHE A 208 5.98 11.23 3.97
CA PHE A 208 7.21 11.46 4.76
C PHE A 208 7.85 10.19 5.30
N PHE A 209 7.06 9.25 5.85
CA PHE A 209 7.61 8.27 6.80
C PHE A 209 7.65 6.83 6.29
N THR A 210 7.07 6.52 5.14
CA THR A 210 7.09 5.14 4.59
C THR A 210 8.50 4.58 4.43
N LYS A 211 9.47 5.42 4.02
CA LYS A 211 10.89 5.04 3.90
C LYS A 211 11.57 4.75 5.23
N THR A 212 11.01 5.23 6.32
CA THR A 212 11.52 4.95 7.67
C THR A 212 11.01 3.61 8.21
N GLY A 213 10.16 2.88 7.46
CA GLY A 213 9.64 1.58 7.87
C GLY A 213 8.33 1.64 8.67
N ILE A 214 7.65 2.80 8.68
CA ILE A 214 6.32 2.96 9.25
C ILE A 214 5.38 3.56 8.20
N SER A 215 4.16 3.05 8.15
CA SER A 215 3.11 3.63 7.31
C SER A 215 1.78 3.65 8.05
N PHE A 216 0.95 4.64 7.79
CA PHE A 216 -0.34 4.82 8.43
C PHE A 216 -1.43 4.23 7.54
N SER A 217 -2.29 3.40 8.14
CA SER A 217 -3.43 2.81 7.45
C SER A 217 -4.71 3.61 7.71
N ASN A 218 -5.79 3.26 7.00
CA ASN A 218 -7.12 3.82 7.21
C ASN A 218 -8.00 3.03 8.20
N ASN A 219 -7.44 2.00 8.85
CA ASN A 219 -8.16 1.22 9.85
C ASN A 219 -8.11 1.89 11.22
N TYR A 220 -8.99 1.41 12.10
CA TYR A 220 -9.07 1.78 13.50
C TYR A 220 -8.57 0.60 14.35
N ALA A 221 -8.00 0.91 15.51
CA ALA A 221 -7.64 -0.11 16.48
C ALA A 221 -8.72 -0.25 17.56
N SER A 222 -8.82 -1.45 18.13
CA SER A 222 -9.74 -1.74 19.24
C SER A 222 -9.04 -1.62 20.60
N SER A 223 -9.76 -1.12 21.60
CA SER A 223 -9.25 -1.02 22.98
C SER A 223 -9.39 -2.36 23.73
N PRO A 224 -8.60 -2.61 24.81
CA PRO A 224 -7.60 -1.75 25.42
C PRO A 224 -6.31 -1.62 24.61
N TYR A 225 -5.53 -0.56 24.89
CA TYR A 225 -4.23 -0.32 24.26
C TYR A 225 -3.11 -0.67 25.23
N VAL A 226 -2.40 -1.75 24.93
CA VAL A 226 -1.43 -2.37 25.83
C VAL A 226 -0.04 -2.40 25.21
N ASN A 227 0.98 -2.59 26.03
CA ASN A 227 2.35 -2.77 25.56
C ASN A 227 2.45 -3.94 24.56
N ALA A 228 3.09 -3.66 23.42
CA ALA A 228 3.54 -4.71 22.51
C ALA A 228 4.55 -5.59 23.26
N ASN A 229 4.34 -6.90 23.23
CA ASN A 229 5.18 -7.89 23.91
C ASN A 229 6.38 -8.37 23.09
N SER A 230 6.40 -8.13 21.77
CA SER A 230 7.46 -8.58 20.85
C SER A 230 7.53 -7.69 19.61
N VAL A 231 8.74 -7.36 19.14
CA VAL A 231 8.91 -6.70 17.84
C VAL A 231 8.56 -7.63 16.67
N VAL A 232 8.99 -8.89 16.74
CA VAL A 232 8.82 -9.89 15.67
C VAL A 232 7.34 -10.19 15.39
N GLN A 233 6.51 -10.21 16.42
CA GLN A 233 5.08 -10.53 16.28
C GLN A 233 4.33 -9.50 15.42
N TYR A 234 4.65 -8.20 15.55
CA TYR A 234 3.89 -7.12 14.94
C TYR A 234 4.61 -6.39 13.80
N ASN A 235 5.80 -6.86 13.41
CA ASN A 235 6.54 -6.37 12.26
C ASN A 235 6.81 -7.54 11.28
N PRO A 236 6.12 -7.60 10.13
CA PRO A 236 6.18 -8.71 9.18
C PRO A 236 7.56 -8.85 8.53
N TYR A 237 8.43 -7.83 8.59
CA TYR A 237 9.81 -7.92 8.10
C TYR A 237 10.54 -9.12 8.71
N PHE A 238 10.42 -9.31 10.03
CA PHE A 238 11.08 -10.40 10.74
C PHE A 238 10.47 -11.76 10.44
N LYS A 239 9.17 -11.81 10.10
CA LYS A 239 8.56 -13.06 9.63
C LYS A 239 9.13 -13.47 8.27
N LEU A 240 9.28 -12.53 7.35
CA LEU A 240 9.93 -12.81 6.05
C LEU A 240 11.40 -13.18 6.23
N ASP A 241 12.11 -12.50 7.12
CA ASP A 241 13.51 -12.80 7.43
C ASP A 241 13.67 -14.21 8.02
N ALA A 242 12.79 -14.60 8.94
CA ALA A 242 12.78 -15.96 9.49
C ALA A 242 12.51 -17.03 8.41
N ILE A 243 11.67 -16.75 7.41
CA ILE A 243 11.43 -17.67 6.28
C ILE A 243 12.68 -17.84 5.43
N LEU A 244 13.45 -16.77 5.21
CA LEU A 244 14.74 -16.84 4.52
C LEU A 244 15.77 -17.65 5.29
N GLN A 245 15.89 -17.42 6.61
CA GLN A 245 16.89 -18.08 7.44
C GLN A 245 16.58 -19.56 7.70
N SER A 246 15.33 -19.88 8.05
CA SER A 246 14.90 -21.25 8.39
C SER A 246 14.61 -22.10 7.16
N ASN A 247 14.56 -21.49 5.98
CA ASN A 247 14.14 -22.12 4.75
C ASN A 247 12.75 -22.81 4.88
N THR A 248 11.85 -22.33 5.74
CA THR A 248 10.53 -22.94 5.98
C THR A 248 9.41 -21.88 5.92
N ILE A 249 8.32 -22.18 5.21
CA ILE A 249 7.11 -21.35 5.17
C ILE A 249 6.23 -21.70 6.38
N PRO A 250 5.50 -20.73 6.98
CA PRO A 250 4.58 -21.02 8.08
C PRO A 250 3.56 -22.11 7.69
N SER A 251 3.38 -23.10 8.55
CA SER A 251 2.42 -24.20 8.34
C SER A 251 0.96 -23.79 8.55
N SER A 252 0.71 -22.59 9.07
CA SER A 252 -0.62 -22.03 9.26
C SER A 252 -1.01 -21.13 8.09
N PHE A 253 -2.10 -21.48 7.40
CA PHE A 253 -2.64 -20.64 6.33
C PHE A 253 -3.08 -19.25 6.84
N SER A 254 -3.55 -19.17 8.09
CA SER A 254 -3.92 -17.89 8.70
C SER A 254 -2.71 -16.95 8.81
N GLU A 255 -1.56 -17.48 9.20
CA GLU A 255 -0.33 -16.70 9.29
C GLU A 255 0.17 -16.25 7.91
N VAL A 256 0.15 -17.14 6.92
CA VAL A 256 0.43 -16.81 5.51
C VAL A 256 -0.47 -15.67 5.02
N LYS A 257 -1.77 -15.76 5.29
CA LYS A 257 -2.74 -14.73 4.90
C LYS A 257 -2.51 -13.40 5.61
N GLN A 258 -2.09 -13.41 6.88
CA GLN A 258 -1.75 -12.20 7.62
C GLN A 258 -0.53 -11.48 7.03
N ILE A 259 0.52 -12.23 6.65
CA ILE A 259 1.70 -11.68 5.96
C ILE A 259 1.26 -11.02 4.65
N ALA A 260 0.50 -11.75 3.82
CA ALA A 260 -0.01 -11.25 2.54
C ALA A 260 -0.87 -9.99 2.69
N THR A 261 -1.80 -10.00 3.65
CA THR A 261 -2.69 -8.85 3.93
C THR A 261 -1.89 -7.63 4.38
N THR A 262 -0.87 -7.83 5.20
CA THR A 262 -0.03 -6.72 5.67
C THR A 262 0.80 -6.13 4.53
N LEU A 263 1.38 -6.99 3.68
CA LEU A 263 2.10 -6.56 2.48
C LEU A 263 1.23 -5.76 1.52
N ASP A 264 0.00 -6.23 1.26
CA ASP A 264 -0.95 -5.53 0.40
C ASP A 264 -1.35 -4.16 0.99
N ARG A 265 -1.56 -4.08 2.31
CA ARG A 265 -1.81 -2.82 3.01
C ARG A 265 -0.66 -1.82 2.90
N ILE A 266 0.59 -2.28 3.00
CA ILE A 266 1.78 -1.42 2.82
C ILE A 266 1.85 -0.92 1.38
N ARG A 267 1.52 -1.76 0.39
CA ARG A 267 1.48 -1.35 -1.02
C ARG A 267 0.51 -0.17 -1.25
N PHE A 268 -0.64 -0.12 -0.57
CA PHE A 268 -1.58 1.01 -0.70
C PHE A 268 -1.06 2.34 -0.15
N THR A 269 0.03 2.34 0.62
CA THR A 269 0.68 3.56 1.10
C THR A 269 1.77 4.07 0.15
N LEU A 270 2.02 3.35 -0.95
CA LEU A 270 3.02 3.69 -1.97
C LEU A 270 2.40 4.44 -3.14
N ILE A 271 3.12 5.41 -3.69
CA ILE A 271 2.66 6.22 -4.82
C ILE A 271 2.62 5.33 -6.07
N PRO A 272 1.48 5.16 -6.73
CA PRO A 272 1.39 4.41 -7.98
C PRO A 272 1.84 5.28 -9.18
N PRO A 273 2.47 4.70 -10.22
CA PRO A 273 3.00 3.34 -10.26
C PRO A 273 4.17 3.20 -9.29
N VAL A 274 4.21 2.09 -8.55
CA VAL A 274 5.30 1.89 -7.58
C VAL A 274 6.58 1.60 -8.34
N VAL A 275 7.53 2.53 -8.25
CA VAL A 275 8.90 2.35 -8.75
C VAL A 275 9.79 2.05 -7.54
N MET A 276 10.17 0.79 -7.39
CA MET A 276 10.95 0.33 -6.23
C MET A 276 12.28 1.06 -6.07
N ALA A 277 12.95 1.43 -7.17
CA ALA A 277 14.18 2.20 -7.14
C ALA A 277 14.02 3.60 -6.50
N GLU A 278 12.82 4.19 -6.60
CA GLU A 278 12.55 5.56 -6.12
C GLU A 278 11.99 5.57 -4.69
N GLN A 279 11.16 4.58 -4.37
CA GLN A 279 10.50 4.49 -3.06
C GLN A 279 11.29 3.65 -2.03
N ASN A 280 12.16 2.73 -2.49
CA ASN A 280 13.11 1.92 -1.71
C ASN A 280 12.59 1.43 -0.35
N VAL A 281 11.44 0.75 -0.37
CA VAL A 281 10.85 0.17 0.84
C VAL A 281 11.42 -1.23 1.05
N GLU A 282 12.29 -1.36 2.05
CA GLU A 282 13.06 -2.58 2.31
C GLU A 282 12.20 -3.83 2.47
N MET A 283 10.98 -3.69 3.00
CA MET A 283 10.00 -4.77 3.13
C MET A 283 9.76 -5.50 1.80
N PHE A 284 9.66 -4.77 0.68
CA PHE A 284 9.41 -5.39 -0.63
C PHE A 284 10.67 -6.01 -1.23
N SER A 285 11.85 -5.46 -0.95
CA SER A 285 13.13 -6.13 -1.27
C SER A 285 13.26 -7.46 -0.53
N LYS A 286 12.89 -7.51 0.75
CA LYS A 286 12.82 -8.75 1.54
C LYS A 286 11.77 -9.72 0.98
N THR A 287 10.62 -9.20 0.57
CA THR A 287 9.55 -10.00 -0.05
C THR A 287 10.03 -10.65 -1.36
N LEU A 288 10.73 -9.90 -2.21
CA LEU A 288 11.32 -10.42 -3.44
C LEU A 288 12.37 -11.50 -3.15
N ALA A 289 13.22 -11.30 -2.14
CA ALA A 289 14.20 -12.31 -1.73
C ALA A 289 13.52 -13.60 -1.29
N VAL A 290 12.45 -13.52 -0.48
CA VAL A 290 11.65 -14.70 -0.08
C VAL A 290 11.05 -15.37 -1.29
N TYR A 291 10.42 -14.62 -2.19
CA TYR A 291 9.83 -15.17 -3.40
C TYR A 291 10.88 -15.91 -4.25
N ASN A 292 12.05 -15.31 -4.45
CA ASN A 292 13.13 -15.93 -5.22
C ASN A 292 13.65 -17.20 -4.56
N ALA A 293 13.78 -17.23 -3.23
CA ALA A 293 14.25 -18.41 -2.50
C ALA A 293 13.20 -19.52 -2.41
N LYS A 294 11.91 -19.19 -2.38
CA LYS A 294 10.83 -20.13 -2.02
C LYS A 294 9.89 -20.53 -3.15
N CYS A 295 9.73 -19.65 -4.11
CA CYS A 295 8.69 -19.78 -5.13
C CYS A 295 9.26 -20.11 -6.50
N THR A 296 10.54 -19.82 -6.74
CA THR A 296 11.19 -20.19 -8.00
C THR A 296 11.33 -21.71 -8.07
N GLY A 297 10.81 -22.32 -9.15
CA GLY A 297 10.74 -23.78 -9.32
C GLY A 297 9.43 -24.43 -8.88
N LEU A 298 8.54 -23.70 -8.18
CA LEU A 298 7.18 -24.17 -7.97
C LEU A 298 6.34 -23.95 -9.22
N SER A 299 5.62 -24.98 -9.66
CA SER A 299 4.61 -24.83 -10.73
C SER A 299 3.36 -24.15 -10.16
N LEU A 300 3.36 -22.82 -10.15
CA LEU A 300 2.26 -21.98 -9.69
C LEU A 300 1.07 -21.93 -10.65
N VAL A 301 1.24 -22.48 -11.86
CA VAL A 301 0.19 -22.58 -12.90
C VAL A 301 -0.32 -23.99 -13.12
N THR A 302 -0.08 -24.89 -12.16
CA THR A 302 -0.75 -26.20 -12.09
C THR A 302 -1.86 -26.14 -11.06
N TYR A 303 -3.09 -26.23 -11.54
CA TYR A 303 -4.30 -26.23 -10.72
C TYR A 303 -4.81 -27.67 -10.49
N PRO A 304 -5.48 -27.96 -9.35
CA PRO A 304 -5.77 -27.04 -8.26
C PRO A 304 -4.53 -26.67 -7.42
N ILE A 305 -4.53 -25.45 -6.88
CA ILE A 305 -3.58 -25.02 -5.85
C ILE A 305 -4.22 -25.26 -4.49
N SER A 306 -3.72 -26.25 -3.75
CA SER A 306 -4.24 -26.61 -2.41
C SER A 306 -3.19 -26.43 -1.29
N THR A 307 -1.91 -26.65 -1.59
CA THR A 307 -0.82 -26.59 -0.61
C THR A 307 -0.52 -25.16 -0.15
N ILE A 308 -0.23 -24.99 1.14
CA ILE A 308 0.08 -23.69 1.76
C ILE A 308 1.26 -22.98 1.09
N ASP A 309 2.33 -23.70 0.73
CA ASP A 309 3.51 -23.12 0.08
C ASP A 309 3.17 -22.46 -1.26
N LYS A 310 2.39 -23.15 -2.09
CA LYS A 310 1.91 -22.59 -3.37
C LYS A 310 1.00 -21.39 -3.15
N LYS A 311 0.08 -21.45 -2.17
CA LYS A 311 -0.80 -20.32 -1.82
C LYS A 311 0.01 -19.11 -1.34
N PHE A 312 1.01 -19.33 -0.50
CA PHE A 312 1.96 -18.29 -0.06
C PHE A 312 2.66 -17.64 -1.26
N CYS A 313 3.18 -18.45 -2.19
CA CYS A 313 3.85 -17.95 -3.37
C CYS A 313 2.94 -17.17 -4.34
N VAL A 314 1.67 -17.57 -4.47
CA VAL A 314 0.67 -16.78 -5.21
C VAL A 314 0.44 -15.42 -4.54
N PHE A 315 0.31 -15.37 -3.20
CA PHE A 315 0.17 -14.09 -2.50
C PHE A 315 1.38 -13.16 -2.71
N LEU A 316 2.60 -13.71 -2.59
CA LEU A 316 3.80 -12.93 -2.84
C LEU A 316 3.87 -12.44 -4.29
N ALA A 317 3.54 -13.31 -5.26
CA ALA A 317 3.50 -12.93 -6.67
C ALA A 317 2.52 -11.79 -6.93
N LYS A 318 1.29 -11.88 -6.40
CA LYS A 318 0.28 -10.81 -6.51
C LYS A 318 0.82 -9.47 -6.01
N VAL A 319 1.39 -9.45 -4.79
CA VAL A 319 1.96 -8.23 -4.20
C VAL A 319 3.11 -7.69 -5.07
N LEU A 320 4.07 -8.53 -5.45
CA LEU A 320 5.25 -8.11 -6.23
C LEU A 320 4.89 -7.66 -7.65
N ASN A 321 3.87 -8.26 -8.27
CA ASN A 321 3.31 -7.81 -9.55
C ASN A 321 2.67 -6.42 -9.42
N SER A 322 1.93 -6.21 -8.35
CA SER A 322 1.24 -4.96 -8.08
C SER A 322 2.19 -3.76 -7.91
N ILE A 323 3.48 -4.04 -7.65
CA ILE A 323 4.58 -3.06 -7.56
C ILE A 323 5.63 -3.26 -8.69
N ASN A 324 5.24 -3.90 -9.79
CA ASN A 324 6.01 -4.08 -11.03
C ASN A 324 7.43 -4.65 -10.83
N THR A 325 7.60 -5.57 -9.87
CA THR A 325 8.93 -6.10 -9.51
C THR A 325 9.24 -7.44 -10.19
N LEU A 326 8.24 -8.28 -10.47
CA LEU A 326 8.48 -9.56 -11.14
C LEU A 326 8.63 -9.38 -12.66
N PRO A 327 9.53 -10.14 -13.31
CA PRO A 327 9.69 -10.10 -14.76
C PRO A 327 8.42 -10.59 -15.48
N LEU A 328 8.03 -9.89 -16.55
CA LEU A 328 6.83 -10.24 -17.33
C LEU A 328 7.00 -11.52 -18.16
N SER A 329 8.23 -11.91 -18.51
CA SER A 329 8.50 -13.05 -19.40
C SER A 329 8.16 -14.42 -18.80
N ASN A 330 8.27 -14.57 -17.47
CA ASN A 330 7.97 -15.81 -16.75
C ASN A 330 7.09 -15.54 -15.51
N ASN A 331 6.10 -14.67 -15.69
CA ASN A 331 5.23 -14.26 -14.60
C ASN A 331 4.11 -15.27 -14.38
N PRO A 332 3.95 -15.83 -13.16
CA PRO A 332 2.92 -16.85 -12.91
C PRO A 332 1.50 -16.32 -13.03
N GLU A 333 1.26 -15.03 -12.74
CA GLU A 333 -0.08 -14.42 -12.88
C GLU A 333 -0.46 -14.21 -14.35
N ILE A 334 0.53 -13.86 -15.19
CA ILE A 334 0.35 -13.77 -16.65
C ILE A 334 0.05 -15.16 -17.20
N GLN A 335 0.88 -16.15 -16.91
CA GLN A 335 0.67 -17.54 -17.35
C GLN A 335 -0.67 -18.10 -16.86
N ALA A 336 -1.10 -17.76 -15.64
CA ALA A 336 -2.42 -18.08 -15.15
C ALA A 336 -3.54 -17.42 -15.98
N GLY A 337 -3.36 -16.14 -16.34
CA GLY A 337 -4.25 -15.40 -17.23
C GLY A 337 -4.38 -16.02 -18.62
N GLU A 338 -3.30 -16.61 -19.14
CA GLU A 338 -3.31 -17.35 -20.42
C GLU A 338 -4.17 -18.62 -20.36
N ILE A 339 -4.35 -19.20 -19.16
CA ILE A 339 -5.27 -20.33 -18.91
C ILE A 339 -6.71 -19.81 -18.70
N PHE A 340 -6.87 -18.86 -17.78
CA PHE A 340 -8.16 -18.22 -17.47
C PHE A 340 -7.91 -16.79 -16.97
N PRO A 341 -8.51 -15.74 -17.57
CA PRO A 341 -9.63 -15.73 -18.52
C PRO A 341 -9.33 -16.24 -19.94
N GLY A 342 -8.08 -16.54 -20.27
CA GLY A 342 -7.69 -17.27 -21.46
C GLY A 342 -7.06 -16.40 -22.56
N LEU A 343 -6.47 -17.05 -23.56
CA LEU A 343 -5.99 -16.38 -24.76
C LEU A 343 -7.10 -16.25 -25.82
N PRO A 344 -7.09 -15.18 -26.64
CA PRO A 344 -7.91 -15.10 -27.84
C PRO A 344 -7.64 -16.24 -28.84
N GLN A 345 -8.55 -16.41 -29.79
CA GLN A 345 -8.40 -17.35 -30.91
C GLN A 345 -7.03 -17.21 -31.58
N GLY A 346 -6.39 -18.34 -31.88
CA GLY A 346 -5.03 -18.38 -32.42
C GLY A 346 -3.91 -18.32 -31.38
N ASN A 347 -4.24 -18.39 -30.08
CA ASN A 347 -3.27 -18.34 -28.96
C ASN A 347 -2.40 -17.08 -28.96
N VAL A 348 -3.02 -15.95 -29.34
CA VAL A 348 -2.37 -14.64 -29.41
C VAL A 348 -2.04 -14.15 -28.01
N ASN A 349 -0.80 -13.76 -27.75
CA ASN A 349 -0.35 -13.27 -26.43
C ASN A 349 0.31 -11.89 -26.54
N SER A 350 0.41 -11.19 -25.40
CA SER A 350 0.96 -9.82 -25.34
C SER A 350 2.40 -9.69 -25.84
N ARG A 351 3.21 -10.75 -25.77
CA ARG A 351 4.62 -10.73 -26.19
C ARG A 351 4.78 -10.62 -27.71
N ASN A 352 3.82 -11.12 -28.47
CA ASN A 352 3.86 -11.17 -29.94
C ASN A 352 2.86 -10.23 -30.62
N THR A 353 2.02 -9.54 -29.85
CA THR A 353 1.01 -8.61 -30.37
C THR A 353 1.53 -7.18 -30.40
N LYS A 354 1.38 -6.51 -31.54
CA LYS A 354 1.68 -5.09 -31.66
C LYS A 354 0.66 -4.26 -30.86
N SER A 355 1.15 -3.18 -30.25
CA SER A 355 0.25 -2.22 -29.60
C SER A 355 -0.71 -1.61 -30.62
N THR A 356 -1.98 -1.50 -30.24
CA THR A 356 -3.04 -0.87 -31.01
C THR A 356 -3.67 0.23 -30.18
N THR A 357 -4.02 1.34 -30.82
CA THR A 357 -4.73 2.46 -30.18
C THR A 357 -6.13 2.58 -30.77
N VAL A 358 -7.13 2.64 -29.90
CA VAL A 358 -8.54 2.82 -30.24
C VAL A 358 -9.14 3.90 -29.37
N THR A 359 -9.99 4.75 -29.94
CA THR A 359 -10.87 5.65 -29.20
C THR A 359 -12.30 5.17 -29.29
N ILE A 360 -12.94 4.98 -28.14
CA ILE A 360 -14.34 4.55 -28.02
C ILE A 360 -15.18 5.65 -27.38
N GLN A 361 -16.43 5.76 -27.84
CA GLN A 361 -17.43 6.62 -27.24
C GLN A 361 -18.21 5.84 -26.19
N ILE A 362 -18.22 6.35 -24.97
CA ILE A 362 -18.90 5.74 -23.82
C ILE A 362 -20.24 6.45 -23.62
N SER A 363 -21.27 5.71 -23.18
CA SER A 363 -22.57 6.32 -22.92
C SER A 363 -22.46 7.29 -21.76
N SER A 364 -22.91 8.52 -21.99
CA SER A 364 -22.91 9.59 -20.99
C SER A 364 -23.95 9.42 -19.89
N THR A 365 -24.93 8.56 -20.08
CA THR A 365 -26.12 8.45 -19.21
C THR A 365 -26.16 7.17 -18.38
N ARG A 366 -25.17 6.29 -18.51
CA ARG A 366 -25.11 5.00 -17.80
C ARG A 366 -24.02 5.03 -16.73
N ARG A 367 -24.43 4.79 -15.47
CA ARG A 367 -23.49 4.55 -14.36
C ARG A 367 -23.01 3.10 -14.38
N ARG A 368 -21.86 2.82 -13.76
CA ARG A 368 -21.21 1.48 -13.65
C ARG A 368 -20.59 0.97 -14.95
N TRP A 369 -20.28 -0.33 -14.99
CA TRP A 369 -19.48 -0.99 -16.01
C TRP A 369 -20.16 -0.93 -17.38
N GLN A 370 -19.54 -0.23 -18.30
CA GLN A 370 -19.91 -0.19 -19.71
C GLN A 370 -18.89 -0.99 -20.52
N CYS A 371 -19.38 -1.86 -21.41
CA CYS A 371 -18.54 -2.69 -22.25
C CYS A 371 -17.76 -1.82 -23.24
N THR A 372 -16.51 -2.19 -23.51
CA THR A 372 -15.69 -1.50 -24.52
C THR A 372 -15.60 -2.27 -25.83
N GLY A 373 -15.89 -3.58 -25.83
CA GLY A 373 -15.66 -4.46 -26.95
C GLY A 373 -14.19 -4.86 -27.16
N TYR A 374 -13.32 -4.57 -26.18
CA TYR A 374 -11.91 -4.90 -26.23
C TYR A 374 -11.51 -5.81 -25.08
N TYR A 375 -10.54 -6.68 -25.37
CA TYR A 375 -9.92 -7.61 -24.45
C TYR A 375 -8.43 -7.28 -24.32
N ALA A 376 -7.98 -7.03 -23.09
CA ALA A 376 -6.57 -6.89 -22.78
C ALA A 376 -5.93 -8.28 -22.71
N LEU A 377 -4.84 -8.47 -23.46
CA LEU A 377 -4.10 -9.72 -23.40
C LEU A 377 -3.42 -9.89 -22.02
N PRO A 378 -3.29 -11.11 -21.50
CA PRO A 378 -2.50 -11.35 -20.28
C PRO A 378 -1.10 -10.75 -20.39
N GLY A 379 -0.71 -9.93 -19.42
CA GLY A 379 0.56 -9.20 -19.40
C GLY A 379 0.63 -7.96 -20.29
N ALA A 380 -0.47 -7.53 -20.92
CA ALA A 380 -0.47 -6.34 -21.76
C ALA A 380 -0.20 -5.08 -20.93
N ASN A 381 0.63 -4.18 -21.47
CA ASN A 381 0.80 -2.84 -20.95
C ASN A 381 -0.26 -1.94 -21.61
N ILE A 382 -1.16 -1.39 -20.79
CA ILE A 382 -2.31 -0.62 -21.23
C ILE A 382 -2.15 0.82 -20.76
N THR A 383 -2.30 1.75 -21.70
CA THR A 383 -2.46 3.18 -21.43
C THR A 383 -3.89 3.57 -21.75
N ILE A 384 -4.56 4.21 -20.79
CA ILE A 384 -5.90 4.75 -20.91
C ILE A 384 -5.82 6.27 -20.87
N THR A 385 -6.42 6.93 -21.86
CA THR A 385 -6.65 8.38 -21.86
C THR A 385 -8.15 8.66 -21.88
N VAL A 386 -8.64 9.52 -21.00
CA VAL A 386 -10.07 9.87 -20.88
C VAL A 386 -10.26 11.37 -21.07
N SER A 387 -11.30 11.76 -21.83
CA SER A 387 -11.60 13.19 -22.06
C SER A 387 -12.16 13.90 -20.82
N SER A 388 -12.81 13.15 -19.91
CA SER A 388 -13.44 13.68 -18.68
C SER A 388 -13.00 12.86 -17.46
N PRO A 389 -11.76 13.01 -16.96
CA PRO A 389 -11.20 12.17 -15.90
C PRO A 389 -11.98 12.24 -14.58
N ASN A 390 -12.57 13.40 -14.27
CA ASN A 390 -13.36 13.57 -13.04
C ASN A 390 -14.69 12.80 -13.07
N SER A 391 -15.13 12.34 -14.24
CA SER A 391 -16.37 11.59 -14.42
C SER A 391 -16.16 10.07 -14.45
N VAL A 392 -14.94 9.61 -14.71
CA VAL A 392 -14.58 8.19 -14.71
C VAL A 392 -14.18 7.78 -13.30
N GLU A 393 -14.78 6.70 -12.80
CA GLU A 393 -14.47 6.15 -11.48
C GLU A 393 -13.22 5.26 -11.55
N TYR A 394 -13.25 4.24 -12.43
CA TYR A 394 -12.15 3.33 -12.70
C TYR A 394 -12.35 2.61 -14.03
N ILE A 395 -11.24 2.04 -14.51
CA ILE A 395 -11.21 1.06 -15.59
C ILE A 395 -11.16 -0.32 -14.94
N LEU A 396 -11.99 -1.25 -15.41
CA LEU A 396 -12.04 -2.61 -14.93
C LEU A 396 -11.49 -3.55 -16.00
N ILE A 397 -10.61 -4.46 -15.61
CA ILE A 397 -10.15 -5.57 -16.44
C ILE A 397 -10.76 -6.87 -15.90
N GLY A 398 -11.47 -7.60 -16.75
CA GLY A 398 -12.33 -8.74 -16.39
C GLY A 398 -13.66 -8.30 -15.78
N SER A 399 -14.54 -9.26 -15.46
CA SER A 399 -15.87 -8.99 -14.88
C SER A 399 -16.23 -9.92 -13.72
N HIS A 400 -15.23 -10.58 -13.14
CA HIS A 400 -15.42 -11.58 -12.09
C HIS A 400 -15.31 -10.92 -10.72
N THR A 401 -16.29 -11.18 -9.84
CA THR A 401 -16.31 -10.63 -8.48
C THR A 401 -15.98 -11.67 -7.41
N ASP A 402 -15.85 -12.94 -7.79
CA ASP A 402 -15.52 -14.02 -6.88
C ASP A 402 -14.03 -14.09 -6.59
N ASN A 403 -13.70 -14.49 -5.35
CA ASN A 403 -12.33 -14.64 -4.87
C ASN A 403 -12.16 -16.03 -4.24
N LEU A 404 -11.21 -16.80 -4.74
CA LEU A 404 -10.96 -18.17 -4.27
C LEU A 404 -10.09 -18.25 -3.00
N GLU A 405 -9.52 -17.14 -2.51
CA GLU A 405 -8.55 -17.13 -1.38
C GLU A 405 -9.07 -17.75 -0.07
N ASN A 406 -10.39 -17.86 0.09
CA ASN A 406 -11.02 -18.47 1.25
C ASN A 406 -11.31 -19.96 1.08
N LEU A 407 -11.05 -20.54 -0.10
CA LEU A 407 -11.24 -21.95 -0.39
C LEU A 407 -9.98 -22.78 -0.09
N ASP A 408 -10.21 -24.06 0.21
CA ASP A 408 -9.14 -25.04 0.44
C ASP A 408 -8.36 -25.35 -0.84
N GLU A 409 -9.01 -25.29 -2.00
CA GLU A 409 -8.39 -25.51 -3.30
C GLU A 409 -8.75 -24.39 -4.29
N TRP A 410 -7.75 -23.91 -5.04
CA TRP A 410 -7.94 -22.88 -6.06
C TRP A 410 -7.79 -23.50 -7.45
N ASN A 411 -8.90 -23.59 -8.18
CA ASN A 411 -8.93 -24.15 -9.54
C ASN A 411 -8.41 -23.18 -10.63
N ARG A 412 -8.10 -21.95 -10.23
CA ARG A 412 -7.54 -20.88 -11.06
C ARG A 412 -6.85 -19.87 -10.15
N TRP A 413 -6.22 -18.85 -10.75
CA TRP A 413 -5.75 -17.70 -10.00
C TRP A 413 -6.89 -17.11 -9.17
N PRO A 414 -6.67 -16.80 -7.88
CA PRO A 414 -7.78 -16.59 -6.96
C PRO A 414 -8.64 -15.36 -7.25
N SER A 415 -8.03 -14.27 -7.74
CA SER A 415 -8.71 -13.03 -8.11
C SER A 415 -8.18 -12.58 -9.46
N ILE A 416 -9.03 -12.50 -10.48
CA ILE A 416 -8.65 -12.26 -11.88
C ILE A 416 -9.21 -10.97 -12.46
N SER A 417 -9.87 -10.16 -11.62
CA SER A 417 -10.36 -8.84 -12.00
C SER A 417 -9.67 -7.75 -11.22
N SER A 418 -9.33 -6.67 -11.93
CA SER A 418 -8.55 -5.57 -11.40
C SER A 418 -9.20 -4.24 -11.74
N GLN A 419 -9.30 -3.36 -10.73
CA GLN A 419 -9.78 -1.99 -10.88
C GLN A 419 -8.60 -1.02 -10.90
N TYR A 420 -8.60 -0.13 -11.90
CA TYR A 420 -7.59 0.89 -12.09
C TYR A 420 -8.26 2.25 -12.02
N TYR A 421 -8.10 2.94 -10.89
CA TYR A 421 -8.71 4.24 -10.64
C TYR A 421 -8.01 5.33 -11.44
N ILE A 422 -8.80 6.21 -12.05
CA ILE A 422 -8.28 7.40 -12.74
C ILE A 422 -8.17 8.53 -11.72
N SER A 423 -6.97 9.08 -11.56
CA SER A 423 -6.76 10.20 -10.62
C SER A 423 -7.49 11.45 -11.11
N SER A 424 -8.14 12.16 -10.18
CA SER A 424 -8.81 13.43 -10.49
C SER A 424 -7.85 14.39 -11.18
N GLY A 425 -8.25 14.93 -12.32
CA GLY A 425 -7.42 15.85 -13.12
C GLY A 425 -6.32 15.20 -13.98
N ASN A 426 -6.04 13.90 -13.85
CA ASN A 426 -5.12 13.21 -14.75
C ASN A 426 -5.89 12.53 -15.88
N SER A 427 -5.72 13.02 -17.11
CA SER A 427 -6.38 12.45 -18.28
C SER A 427 -5.80 11.11 -18.72
N THR A 428 -4.57 10.76 -18.32
CA THR A 428 -3.88 9.57 -18.81
C THR A 428 -3.32 8.72 -17.66
N SER A 429 -3.53 7.41 -17.72
CA SER A 429 -3.00 6.45 -16.74
C SER A 429 -2.56 5.18 -17.45
N TRP A 430 -1.59 4.46 -16.87
CA TRP A 430 -1.11 3.20 -17.43
C TRP A 430 -1.08 2.10 -16.36
N PHE A 431 -1.20 0.85 -16.81
CA PHE A 431 -1.13 -0.34 -15.96
C PHE A 431 -0.79 -1.59 -16.76
N ILE A 432 -0.41 -2.66 -16.06
CA ILE A 432 -0.23 -3.99 -16.64
C ILE A 432 -1.46 -4.84 -16.31
N ALA A 433 -2.10 -5.40 -17.33
CA ALA A 433 -3.20 -6.34 -17.21
C ALA A 433 -2.65 -7.75 -16.97
N PHE A 434 -2.18 -8.05 -15.76
CA PHE A 434 -1.49 -9.32 -15.47
C PHE A 434 -2.29 -10.55 -15.92
N ASN A 435 -3.54 -10.71 -15.46
CA ASN A 435 -4.38 -11.83 -15.90
C ASN A 435 -5.01 -11.63 -17.30
N GLY A 436 -5.01 -10.42 -17.84
CA GLY A 436 -5.84 -10.07 -19.00
C GLY A 436 -7.34 -10.08 -18.65
N GLY A 437 -8.18 -9.79 -19.64
CA GLY A 437 -9.64 -9.72 -19.44
C GLY A 437 -10.32 -8.71 -20.36
N THR A 438 -11.65 -8.76 -20.43
CA THR A 438 -12.43 -7.72 -21.10
C THR A 438 -12.28 -6.38 -20.37
N ILE A 439 -12.28 -5.28 -21.12
CA ILE A 439 -12.07 -3.94 -20.57
C ILE A 439 -13.44 -3.28 -20.40
N PHE A 440 -13.73 -2.75 -19.20
CA PHE A 440 -14.92 -1.96 -18.92
C PHE A 440 -14.57 -0.58 -18.37
N VAL A 441 -15.47 0.37 -18.57
CA VAL A 441 -15.37 1.73 -18.01
C VAL A 441 -16.48 1.91 -16.97
N SER A 442 -16.14 2.34 -15.76
CA SER A 442 -17.12 2.74 -14.73
C SER A 442 -17.19 4.26 -14.60
N LEU A 443 -18.40 4.83 -14.58
CA LEU A 443 -18.62 6.27 -14.37
C LEU A 443 -19.08 6.60 -12.96
N LYS A 444 -18.49 7.65 -12.39
CA LYS A 444 -18.83 8.22 -11.08
C LYS A 444 -19.99 9.20 -11.19
N THR A 445 -19.98 10.08 -12.20
CA THR A 445 -20.98 11.11 -12.42
C THR A 445 -21.64 10.90 -13.78
N ILE A 446 -22.95 11.17 -13.84
CA ILE A 446 -23.75 11.23 -15.08
C ILE A 446 -24.78 12.36 -14.94
N PRO A 447 -25.24 12.99 -16.04
CA PRO A 447 -24.73 12.82 -17.40
C PRO A 447 -23.32 13.39 -17.58
N VAL A 448 -22.56 12.91 -18.58
CA VAL A 448 -21.23 13.44 -18.94
C VAL A 448 -21.24 13.94 -20.37
N THR A 449 -20.85 15.19 -20.61
CA THR A 449 -20.72 15.71 -21.98
C THR A 449 -19.43 15.17 -22.63
N ASP A 450 -19.53 14.68 -23.88
CA ASP A 450 -18.40 14.27 -24.73
C ASP A 450 -17.37 13.35 -24.07
N LEU A 451 -17.84 12.22 -23.53
CA LEU A 451 -16.98 11.19 -22.94
C LEU A 451 -16.41 10.23 -24.00
N SER A 452 -15.11 10.35 -24.24
CA SER A 452 -14.32 9.39 -25.00
C SER A 452 -13.24 8.76 -24.13
N VAL A 453 -12.96 7.49 -24.41
CA VAL A 453 -11.89 6.72 -23.78
C VAL A 453 -10.99 6.21 -24.88
N THR A 454 -9.71 6.53 -24.81
CA THR A 454 -8.68 6.02 -25.70
C THR A 454 -7.91 4.93 -24.97
N ILE A 455 -7.86 3.74 -25.57
CA ILE A 455 -7.15 2.57 -25.06
C ILE A 455 -5.98 2.31 -26.01
N SER A 456 -4.76 2.30 -25.48
CA SER A 456 -3.54 1.96 -26.21
C SER A 456 -2.82 0.81 -25.52
N GLY A 457 -2.49 -0.26 -26.25
CA GLY A 457 -1.77 -1.41 -25.70
C GLY A 457 -1.93 -2.68 -26.52
N GLN A 458 -1.47 -3.80 -26.00
CA GLN A 458 -1.69 -5.12 -26.62
C GLN A 458 -3.11 -5.62 -26.32
N ILE A 459 -4.06 -5.14 -27.12
CA ILE A 459 -5.49 -5.45 -27.02
C ILE A 459 -5.99 -6.09 -28.31
N VAL A 460 -7.06 -6.87 -28.20
CA VAL A 460 -7.82 -7.39 -29.35
C VAL A 460 -9.29 -7.05 -29.19
N LYS A 461 -10.06 -7.08 -30.28
CA LYS A 461 -11.50 -7.03 -30.19
C LYS A 461 -12.06 -8.32 -29.59
N THR A 462 -13.14 -8.18 -28.85
CA THR A 462 -13.93 -9.30 -28.35
C THR A 462 -15.32 -9.25 -28.99
N PRO A 463 -16.02 -10.37 -29.22
CA PRO A 463 -17.37 -10.34 -29.75
C PRO A 463 -18.28 -9.48 -28.88
N PHE A 464 -18.60 -8.27 -29.32
CA PHE A 464 -19.39 -7.31 -28.56
C PHE A 464 -20.59 -6.83 -29.36
N TRP A 465 -21.78 -7.24 -28.90
CA TRP A 465 -23.05 -6.82 -29.47
C TRP A 465 -23.78 -5.86 -28.52
N ARG A 466 -24.43 -4.84 -29.08
CA ARG A 466 -25.13 -3.82 -28.29
C ARG A 466 -26.46 -3.47 -28.95
N PHE A 467 -27.54 -3.50 -28.16
CA PHE A 467 -28.92 -3.47 -28.66
C PHE A 467 -29.29 -2.23 -29.49
N ASP A 468 -28.80 -1.06 -29.11
CA ASP A 468 -29.08 0.23 -29.78
C ASP A 468 -28.04 0.59 -30.86
N LYS A 469 -27.09 -0.31 -31.16
CA LYS A 469 -26.03 -0.07 -32.16
C LYS A 469 -25.90 -1.15 -33.23
N HIS A 470 -26.14 -2.41 -32.88
CA HIS A 470 -25.84 -3.55 -33.74
C HIS A 470 -27.10 -4.32 -34.12
N THR A 471 -27.14 -4.85 -35.34
CA THR A 471 -28.19 -5.71 -35.86
C THR A 471 -27.83 -7.19 -35.71
N ASN A 472 -28.78 -8.08 -35.99
CA ASN A 472 -28.50 -9.52 -36.09
C ASN A 472 -27.53 -9.85 -37.25
N ALA A 473 -27.58 -9.09 -38.34
CA ALA A 473 -26.68 -9.28 -39.46
C ALA A 473 -25.22 -8.93 -39.08
N ASP A 474 -25.02 -7.87 -38.30
CA ASP A 474 -23.69 -7.51 -37.78
C ASP A 474 -23.13 -8.63 -36.90
N TRP A 475 -23.97 -9.23 -36.07
CA TRP A 475 -23.60 -10.38 -35.25
C TRP A 475 -23.14 -11.56 -36.11
N ILE A 476 -23.99 -11.99 -37.05
CA ILE A 476 -23.77 -13.20 -37.85
C ILE A 476 -22.55 -13.06 -38.77
N ASN A 477 -22.40 -11.90 -39.41
CA ASN A 477 -21.41 -11.72 -40.46
C ASN A 477 -20.03 -11.28 -39.92
N THR A 478 -19.99 -10.57 -38.78
CA THR A 478 -18.77 -9.91 -38.32
C THR A 478 -18.47 -10.16 -36.85
N ILE A 479 -19.34 -9.72 -35.93
CA ILE A 479 -19.00 -9.58 -34.50
C ILE A 479 -18.68 -10.94 -33.86
N ARG A 480 -19.44 -11.99 -34.18
CA ARG A 480 -19.24 -13.32 -33.61
C ARG A 480 -17.87 -13.96 -33.94
N ASN A 481 -17.17 -13.42 -34.93
CA ASN A 481 -15.88 -13.93 -35.41
C ASN A 481 -14.69 -13.12 -34.85
N GLU A 482 -14.93 -12.12 -34.00
CA GLU A 482 -13.86 -11.38 -33.33
C GLU A 482 -13.08 -12.32 -32.38
N PRO A 483 -11.75 -12.14 -32.24
CA PRO A 483 -10.89 -13.18 -31.70
C PRO A 483 -10.97 -13.38 -30.17
N GLY A 484 -11.53 -12.42 -29.44
CA GLY A 484 -11.53 -12.44 -27.97
C GLY A 484 -12.23 -13.68 -27.35
N PRO A 485 -11.76 -14.17 -26.19
CA PRO A 485 -12.29 -15.39 -25.57
C PRO A 485 -13.64 -15.20 -24.86
N TRP A 486 -14.18 -13.98 -24.83
CA TRP A 486 -15.41 -13.63 -24.12
C TRP A 486 -16.36 -12.82 -25.00
N ILE A 487 -17.62 -13.21 -25.03
CA ILE A 487 -18.71 -12.48 -25.67
C ILE A 487 -19.28 -11.47 -24.68
N GLU A 488 -19.45 -10.24 -25.13
CA GLU A 488 -20.16 -9.18 -24.45
C GLU A 488 -21.48 -8.88 -25.18
N VAL A 489 -22.60 -8.90 -24.45
CA VAL A 489 -23.91 -8.47 -24.95
C VAL A 489 -24.43 -7.38 -24.02
N GLU A 490 -24.57 -6.17 -24.52
CA GLU A 490 -25.03 -5.01 -23.75
C GLU A 490 -26.41 -4.54 -24.22
N THR A 491 -27.33 -4.39 -23.25
CA THR A 491 -28.65 -3.78 -23.43
C THR A 491 -28.73 -2.46 -22.65
N GLU A 492 -29.92 -1.90 -22.50
CA GLU A 492 -30.10 -0.72 -21.65
C GLU A 492 -29.93 -1.03 -20.14
N HIS A 493 -30.25 -2.26 -19.72
CA HIS A 493 -30.35 -2.60 -18.30
C HIS A 493 -29.42 -3.72 -17.85
N VAL A 494 -28.94 -4.53 -18.78
CA VAL A 494 -28.13 -5.72 -18.50
C VAL A 494 -26.97 -5.80 -19.50
N SER A 495 -25.79 -6.11 -18.96
CA SER A 495 -24.64 -6.56 -19.73
C SER A 495 -24.32 -8.01 -19.36
N ILE A 496 -24.13 -8.86 -20.36
CA ILE A 496 -23.77 -10.27 -20.21
C ILE A 496 -22.34 -10.44 -20.71
N ASN A 497 -21.51 -11.12 -19.92
CA ASN A 497 -20.15 -11.52 -20.29
C ASN A 497 -20.06 -13.05 -20.16
N VAL A 498 -19.88 -13.75 -21.28
CA VAL A 498 -19.86 -15.22 -21.34
C VAL A 498 -18.74 -15.71 -22.22
N GLN A 499 -18.16 -16.87 -21.94
CA GLN A 499 -17.05 -17.39 -22.74
C GLN A 499 -17.50 -17.70 -24.17
N SER A 500 -16.68 -17.32 -25.17
CA SER A 500 -17.02 -17.48 -26.60
C SER A 500 -17.01 -18.93 -27.09
N THR A 501 -16.32 -19.81 -26.35
CA THR A 501 -16.27 -21.25 -26.59
C THR A 501 -16.67 -21.97 -25.30
N PRO A 502 -17.60 -22.95 -25.32
CA PRO A 502 -17.92 -23.70 -24.11
C PRO A 502 -16.68 -24.40 -23.55
N PHE A 503 -16.41 -24.23 -22.25
CA PHE A 503 -15.31 -24.87 -21.52
C PHE A 503 -15.34 -26.42 -21.58
N CYS A 504 -16.45 -27.03 -22.05
CA CYS A 504 -16.71 -28.47 -22.01
C CYS A 504 -15.84 -29.33 -22.93
N GLU A 505 -15.09 -28.80 -23.89
CA GLU A 505 -14.29 -29.64 -24.80
C GLU A 505 -12.85 -29.90 -24.36
N LYS A 506 -12.33 -29.19 -23.33
CA LYS A 506 -10.89 -29.30 -22.99
C LYS A 506 -10.55 -29.83 -21.60
N TYR A 507 -11.52 -29.90 -20.68
CA TYR A 507 -11.32 -30.51 -19.37
C TYR A 507 -12.56 -31.31 -18.96
N ASN A 508 -12.58 -32.58 -19.35
CA ASN A 508 -13.44 -33.58 -18.73
C ASN A 508 -13.04 -33.72 -17.26
N ARG A 509 -13.73 -32.97 -16.37
CA ARG A 509 -14.03 -33.20 -14.95
C ARG A 509 -14.15 -31.84 -14.25
N TYR A 510 -15.39 -31.36 -14.15
CA TYR A 510 -15.84 -30.53 -13.03
C TYR A 510 -16.65 -31.40 -12.09
#